data_AF-J9E618-F1
#
_entry.id   AF-J9E618-F1
#
_cell.length_a   1.000
_cell.length_b   1.000
_cell.length_c   1.000
_cell.angle_alpha   90.00
_cell.angle_beta   90.00
_cell.angle_gamma   90.00
#
_symmetry.space_group_name_H-M   'P 1'
#
loop_
_entity.id
_entity.type
_entity.pdbx_description
1 polymer ?
#
loop_
_entity_poly.entity_id
_entity_poly.type
_entity_poly.pdbx_seq_one_letter_code
_entity_poly.pdbx_strand_id
1 'polypeptide(L)'
;HALICSSGVGCFLSLNTSLIVIVCNRKAALWGSVYLDAHGEEDRNLRRGKPLFLSKRRIEKLTADWMMQSFEHLIVNFFNFDDLTSYLRDAHYMLQ
;
A
#
# COMPACT_ATOMS: atom_id res chain seq x y z
N HIS A 1 -21.51 0.22 -1.90
CA HIS A 1 -21.09 -1.19 -1.73
C HIS A 1 -19.96 -1.32 -0.72
N ALA A 2 -18.79 -0.65 -0.87
CA ALA A 2 -17.70 -0.70 0.13
C ALA A 2 -18.12 -0.31 1.57
N LEU A 3 -18.94 0.74 1.74
CA LEU A 3 -19.49 1.10 3.06
C LEU A 3 -20.42 0.03 3.67
N ILE A 4 -21.03 -0.81 2.84
CA ILE A 4 -22.09 -1.76 3.23
C ILE A 4 -21.53 -3.18 3.37
N CYS A 5 -20.58 -3.57 2.51
CA CYS A 5 -20.03 -4.92 2.43
C CYS A 5 -18.62 -5.04 3.04
N SER A 6 -17.86 -3.93 3.14
CA SER A 6 -16.52 -3.90 3.76
C SER A 6 -16.40 -2.90 4.91
N SER A 7 -17.52 -2.43 5.48
CA SER A 7 -17.54 -1.50 6.62
C SER A 7 -16.71 -0.22 6.41
N GLY A 8 -16.63 0.25 5.16
CA GLY A 8 -15.87 1.45 4.81
C GLY A 8 -14.37 1.21 4.61
N VAL A 9 -13.94 -0.05 4.47
CA VAL A 9 -12.54 -0.43 4.18
C VAL A 9 -12.33 -0.66 2.69
N GLY A 10 -11.24 -0.13 2.13
CA GLY A 10 -10.82 -0.27 0.73
C GLY A 10 -9.32 -0.49 0.58
N CYS A 11 -8.91 -1.20 -0.47
CA CYS A 11 -7.52 -1.46 -0.82
C CYS A 11 -7.25 -0.94 -2.24
N PHE A 12 -6.26 -0.07 -2.39
CA PHE A 12 -5.97 0.64 -3.64
C PHE A 12 -4.50 0.55 -4.00
N LEU A 13 -4.19 0.54 -5.29
CA LEU A 13 -2.83 0.64 -5.81
C LEU A 13 -2.57 2.05 -6.32
N SER A 14 -1.58 2.74 -5.75
CA SER A 14 -1.06 3.98 -6.31
C SER A 14 -0.15 3.67 -7.49
N LEU A 15 -0.56 4.03 -8.71
CA LEU A 15 0.24 3.75 -9.92
C LEU A 15 1.55 4.54 -9.97
N ASN A 16 1.59 5.73 -9.35
CA ASN A 16 2.79 6.57 -9.37
C ASN A 16 3.87 6.09 -8.39
N THR A 17 3.47 5.35 -7.35
CA THR A 17 4.37 4.92 -6.27
C THR A 17 4.47 3.41 -6.12
N SER A 18 3.60 2.66 -6.82
CA SER A 18 3.40 1.21 -6.66
C SER A 18 2.95 0.77 -5.26
N LEU A 19 2.58 1.72 -4.38
CA LEU A 19 2.18 1.41 -3.01
C LEU A 19 0.73 0.98 -2.93
N ILE A 20 0.47 0.01 -2.07
CA ILE A 20 -0.85 -0.37 -1.61
C ILE A 20 -1.28 0.59 -0.49
N VAL A 21 -2.44 1.21 -0.71
CA VAL A 21 -3.11 2.10 0.22
C VAL A 21 -4.31 1.39 0.80
N ILE A 22 -4.36 1.30 2.13
CA ILE A 22 -5.51 0.80 2.86
C ILE A 22 -6.29 2.01 3.36
N VAL A 23 -7.56 2.13 2.97
CA VAL A 23 -8.45 3.20 3.43
C VAL A 23 -9.49 2.60 4.34
N CYS A 24 -9.67 3.16 5.53
CA CYS A 24 -10.71 2.78 6.48
C CYS A 24 -11.44 4.06 6.93
N ASN A 25 -12.67 4.26 6.47
CA ASN A 25 -13.45 5.48 6.73
C ASN A 25 -12.69 6.75 6.31
N ARG A 26 -12.35 7.65 7.26
CA ARG A 26 -11.55 8.87 7.04
C ARG A 26 -10.07 8.68 7.39
N LYS A 27 -9.60 7.45 7.43
CA LYS A 27 -8.20 7.13 7.67
C LYS A 27 -7.61 6.38 6.50
N ALA A 28 -6.32 6.55 6.28
CA ALA A 28 -5.54 5.79 5.32
C ALA A 28 -4.24 5.29 5.94
N ALA A 29 -3.72 4.18 5.44
CA ALA A 29 -2.42 3.63 5.81
C ALA A 29 -1.71 3.14 4.55
N LEU A 30 -0.38 3.06 4.59
CA LEU A 30 0.43 2.54 3.49
C LEU A 30 0.97 1.16 3.88
N TRP A 31 0.70 0.14 3.06
CA TRP A 31 1.10 -1.25 3.33
C TRP A 31 2.44 -1.63 2.66
N GLY A 32 2.92 -0.85 1.68
CA GLY A 32 4.07 -1.21 0.85
C GLY A 32 3.65 -1.66 -0.56
N SER A 33 4.57 -2.15 -1.38
CA SER A 33 4.24 -2.61 -2.73
C SER A 33 4.05 -4.12 -2.80
N VAL A 34 3.16 -4.59 -3.68
CA VAL A 34 3.09 -6.01 -4.12
C VAL A 34 3.94 -6.27 -5.35
N TYR A 35 4.49 -5.23 -5.97
CA TYR A 35 5.34 -5.31 -7.15
C TYR A 35 6.80 -5.09 -6.77
N LEU A 36 7.65 -6.06 -7.08
CA LEU A 36 9.06 -6.06 -6.73
C LEU A 36 9.93 -6.24 -7.98
N ASP A 37 11.15 -5.74 -7.94
CA ASP A 37 12.12 -6.02 -8.98
C ASP A 37 12.62 -7.48 -8.92
N ALA A 38 13.48 -7.85 -9.86
CA ALA A 38 14.05 -9.21 -9.94
C ALA A 38 14.84 -9.64 -8.70
N HIS A 39 15.25 -8.70 -7.84
CA HIS A 39 15.97 -8.96 -6.60
C HIS A 39 15.04 -8.97 -5.37
N GLY A 40 13.74 -8.73 -5.56
CA GLY A 40 12.77 -8.64 -4.47
C GLY A 40 12.73 -7.27 -3.78
N GLU A 41 13.31 -6.23 -4.39
CA GLU A 41 13.27 -4.87 -3.87
C GLU A 41 12.07 -4.09 -4.41
N GLU A 42 11.55 -3.15 -3.63
CA GLU A 42 10.61 -2.16 -4.14
C GLU A 42 11.35 -1.09 -4.98
N ASP A 43 10.74 -0.62 -6.06
CA ASP A 43 11.20 0.59 -6.78
C ASP A 43 10.39 1.82 -6.30
N ARG A 44 10.95 2.50 -5.30
CA ARG A 44 10.31 3.63 -4.62
C ARG A 44 10.00 4.76 -5.63
N ASN A 45 8.73 5.13 -5.73
CA ASN A 45 8.24 6.15 -6.67
C ASN A 45 8.61 5.86 -8.13
N LEU A 46 8.88 4.59 -8.47
CA LEU A 46 9.29 4.15 -9.81
C LEU A 46 10.51 4.92 -10.36
N ARG A 47 11.36 5.47 -9.47
CA ARG A 47 12.46 6.38 -9.86
C ARG A 47 13.66 5.64 -10.44
N ARG A 48 13.89 4.37 -10.07
CA ARG A 48 15.00 3.58 -10.62
C ARG A 48 14.69 3.10 -12.03
N GLY A 49 13.41 3.08 -12.43
CA GLY A 49 12.96 2.63 -13.74
C GLY A 49 13.14 1.12 -13.94
N LYS A 50 13.19 0.34 -12.85
CA LYS A 50 13.33 -1.10 -12.94
C LYS A 50 11.98 -1.75 -13.28
N PRO A 51 11.95 -2.76 -14.16
CA PRO A 51 10.76 -3.58 -14.32
C PRO A 51 10.37 -4.20 -12.99
N LEU A 52 9.10 -4.02 -12.61
CA LEU A 52 8.53 -4.63 -11.43
C LEU A 52 7.58 -5.77 -11.83
N PHE A 53 7.55 -6.79 -10.98
CA PHE A 53 6.79 -8.00 -11.18
C PHE A 53 5.93 -8.26 -9.95
N LEU A 54 4.73 -8.80 -10.17
CA LEU A 54 3.83 -9.15 -9.09
C LEU A 54 4.44 -10.24 -8.22
N SER A 55 4.67 -9.95 -6.94
CA SER A 55 5.19 -10.90 -5.98
C SER A 55 4.05 -11.73 -5.39
N LYS A 56 4.00 -13.03 -5.74
CA LYS A 56 3.03 -13.98 -5.19
C LYS A 56 3.00 -13.95 -3.65
N ARG A 57 4.19 -13.97 -3.02
CA ARG A 57 4.35 -13.89 -1.56
C ARG A 57 3.70 -12.65 -0.96
N ARG A 58 3.86 -11.48 -1.59
CA ARG A 58 3.28 -10.23 -1.09
C ARG A 58 1.77 -10.18 -1.29
N ILE A 59 1.26 -10.72 -2.40
CA ILE A 59 -0.18 -10.84 -2.61
C ILE A 59 -0.82 -11.78 -1.58
N GLU A 60 -0.20 -12.93 -1.30
CA GLU A 60 -0.68 -13.85 -0.26
C GLU A 60 -0.73 -13.18 1.11
N LYS A 61 0.32 -12.43 1.50
CA LYS A 61 0.33 -11.67 2.75
C LYS A 61 -0.75 -10.59 2.78
N LEU A 62 -0.85 -9.76 1.72
CA LEU A 62 -1.87 -8.72 1.65
C LEU A 62 -3.29 -9.30 1.72
N THR A 63 -3.50 -10.46 1.08
CA THR A 63 -4.80 -11.16 1.10
C THR A 63 -5.11 -11.67 2.50
N ALA A 64 -4.13 -12.29 3.18
CA ALA A 64 -4.30 -12.72 4.57
C ALA A 64 -4.62 -11.53 5.50
N ASP A 65 -3.85 -10.44 5.40
CA ASP A 65 -4.07 -9.21 6.18
C ASP A 65 -5.45 -8.62 5.92
N TRP A 66 -5.89 -8.62 4.65
CA TRP A 66 -7.22 -8.18 4.26
C TRP A 66 -8.32 -9.07 4.85
N MET A 67 -8.19 -10.39 4.79
CA MET A 67 -9.20 -11.31 5.34
C MET A 67 -9.30 -11.19 6.86
N MET A 68 -8.17 -10.99 7.54
CA MET A 68 -8.13 -10.82 8.99
C MET A 68 -8.46 -9.40 9.44
N GLN A 69 -8.54 -8.44 8.51
CA GLN A 69 -8.61 -7.00 8.79
C GLN A 69 -7.49 -6.54 9.76
N SER A 70 -6.30 -7.14 9.63
CA SER A 70 -5.12 -6.88 10.44
C SER A 70 -3.93 -6.57 9.54
N PHE A 71 -3.52 -5.30 9.49
CA PHE A 71 -2.47 -4.83 8.60
C PHE A 71 -1.16 -4.71 9.39
N GLU A 72 -0.39 -5.80 9.45
CA GLU A 72 0.86 -5.84 10.22
C GLU A 72 2.06 -5.28 9.44
N HIS A 73 1.99 -5.30 8.10
CA HIS A 73 3.09 -4.84 7.23
C HIS A 73 3.01 -3.36 6.89
N LEU A 74 2.32 -2.55 7.70
CA LEU A 74 2.20 -1.12 7.42
C LEU A 74 3.56 -0.44 7.48
N ILE A 75 3.91 0.21 6.38
CA ILE A 75 5.06 1.10 6.30
C ILE A 75 4.73 2.50 6.83
N VAL A 76 3.46 2.89 6.79
CA VAL A 76 2.93 4.07 7.44
C VAL A 76 1.61 3.69 8.09
N ASN A 77 1.52 3.89 9.41
CA ASN A 77 0.32 3.63 10.22
C ASN A 77 -0.85 4.52 9.80
N PHE A 78 -2.05 4.21 10.28
CA PHE A 78 -3.25 4.98 9.93
C PHE A 78 -3.15 6.47 10.27
N PHE A 79 -3.30 7.32 9.25
CA PHE A 79 -3.34 8.79 9.31
C PHE A 79 -4.64 9.31 8.70
N ASN A 80 -4.90 10.63 8.73
CA ASN A 80 -6.12 11.20 8.16
C ASN A 80 -6.09 11.10 6.62
N PHE A 81 -7.19 10.62 6.02
CA PHE A 81 -7.31 10.51 4.57
C PHE A 81 -7.00 11.82 3.82
N ASP A 82 -7.29 12.98 4.42
CA ASP A 82 -6.98 14.29 3.83
C ASP A 82 -5.48 14.49 3.55
N ASP A 83 -4.60 13.79 4.29
CA ASP A 83 -3.15 13.87 4.15
C ASP A 83 -2.57 12.88 3.11
N LEU A 84 -3.41 12.02 2.52
CA LEU A 84 -2.98 10.90 1.67
C LEU A 84 -2.07 11.33 0.53
N THR A 85 -2.39 12.43 -0.15
CA THR A 85 -1.59 12.91 -1.27
C THR A 85 -0.19 13.33 -0.83
N SER A 86 -0.05 13.92 0.36
CA SER A 86 1.24 14.30 0.94
C SER A 86 2.05 13.06 1.29
N TYR A 87 1.44 12.08 1.97
CA TYR A 87 2.10 10.82 2.30
C TYR A 87 2.56 10.04 1.06
N LEU A 88 1.76 9.98 -0.01
CA LEU A 88 2.16 9.33 -1.25
C LEU A 88 3.32 10.05 -1.95
N ARG A 89 3.32 11.39 -1.96
CA ARG A 89 4.41 12.19 -2.50
C ARG A 89 5.72 11.92 -1.76
N ASP A 90 5.65 11.93 -0.43
CA ASP A 90 6.81 11.88 0.44
C ASP A 90 7.19 10.45 0.86
N ALA A 91 6.46 9.43 0.39
CA ALA A 91 6.68 8.03 0.76
C ALA A 91 8.14 7.57 0.56
N HIS A 92 8.83 8.10 -0.44
CA HIS A 92 10.23 7.79 -0.68
C HIS A 92 11.20 8.31 0.41
N TYR A 93 10.81 9.34 1.17
CA TYR A 93 11.54 9.86 2.32
C TYR A 93 11.15 9.16 3.63
N MET A 94 9.91 8.69 3.75
CA MET A 94 9.36 8.10 5.00
C MET A 94 9.81 6.65 5.26
N LEU A 95 10.45 5.99 4.29
CA LEU A 95 10.87 4.58 4.32
C LEU A 95 12.37 4.38 4.62
N GLN A 96 12.95 5.18 5.52
CA GLN A 96 14.34 5.05 5.94
C GLN A 96 14.53 3.97 7.00
#